data_AF-A0A2R6KA79-F1
#
_entry.id   AF-A0A2R6KA79-F1
#
_cell.length_a   1.000
_cell.length_b   1.000
_cell.length_c   1.000
_cell.angle_alpha   90.00
_cell.angle_beta   90.00
_cell.angle_gamma   90.00
#
_symmetry.space_group_name_H-M   'P 1'
#
loop_
_entity.id
_entity.type
_entity.pdbx_description
1 polymer ?
#
loop_
_entity_poly.entity_id
_entity_poly.type
_entity_poly.pdbx_seq_one_letter_code
_entity_poly.pdbx_strand_id
1 'polypeptide(L)' 'MNRCAVCGGRVQSAERIATEHRAVRYEFCSDEHRAEFEAMPEVFATGPP' A
#
# COMPACT_ATOMS: atom_id res chain seq x y z
N MET A 1 -12.28 -3.33 5.73
CA MET A 1 -12.37 -2.26 4.72
C MET A 1 -10.95 -1.87 4.38
N ASN A 2 -10.51 -2.08 3.14
CA ASN A 2 -9.10 -2.01 2.79
C ASN A 2 -8.72 -0.58 2.39
N ARG A 3 -7.62 -0.08 2.96
CA ARG A 3 -7.16 1.30 2.75
C ARG A 3 -5.84 1.29 2.01
N CYS A 4 -5.69 2.24 1.09
CA CYS A 4 -4.43 2.42 0.37
C CYS A 4 -3.35 2.85 1.36
N ALA A 5 -2.19 2.19 1.31
CA ALA A 5 -1.07 2.49 2.21
C ALA A 5 -0.46 3.88 1.98
N VAL A 6 -0.67 4.48 0.80
CA VAL A 6 -0.15 5.81 0.46
C VAL A 6 -1.19 6.90 0.77
N CYS A 7 -2.33 6.89 0.06
CA CYS A 7 -3.31 7.98 0.18
C CYS A 7 -4.37 7.76 1.28
N GLY A 8 -4.44 6.57 1.89
CA GLY A 8 -5.49 6.21 2.85
C GLY A 8 -6.90 6.06 2.25
N GLY A 9 -7.03 6.16 0.92
CA GLY A 9 -8.27 5.98 0.18
C GLY A 9 -8.81 4.55 0.25
N ARG A 10 -10.09 4.35 -0.09
CA ARG A 10 -10.70 3.01 -0.11
C ARG A 10 -10.19 2.23 -1.32
N VAL A 11 -9.71 1.01 -1.08
CA VAL A 11 -9.31 0.09 -2.14
C VAL A 11 -10.48 -0.86 -2.43
N GLN A 12 -10.97 -0.84 -3.66
CA GLN A 12 -11.96 -1.81 -4.12
C GLN A 12 -11.30 -3.16 -4.34
N SER A 13 -11.95 -4.25 -3.93
CA SER A 13 -11.35 -5.59 -3.97
C SER A 13 -11.05 -6.09 -5.38
N ALA A 14 -11.79 -5.64 -6.40
CA ALA A 14 -11.62 -6.07 -7.78
C ALA A 14 -10.36 -5.48 -8.46
N GLU A 15 -9.88 -4.32 -7.99
CA GLU A 15 -8.75 -3.59 -8.58
C GLU A 15 -7.62 -3.42 -7.56
N ARG A 16 -7.59 -4.29 -6.54
CA ARG A 16 -6.60 -4.21 -5.48
C ARG A 16 -5.23 -4.61 -6.01
N ILE A 17 -4.31 -3.66 -5.97
CA ILE A 17 -2.89 -3.92 -6.14
C ILE A 17 -2.29 -4.12 -4.75
N ALA A 18 -1.43 -5.11 -4.59
CA ALA A 18 -0.79 -5.39 -3.32
C ALA A 18 0.70 -5.71 -3.52
N THR A 19 1.50 -5.34 -2.53
CA THR A 19 2.92 -5.68 -2.44
C THR A 19 3.24 -6.15 -1.03
N GLU A 20 4.31 -6.92 -0.87
CA GLU A 20 4.77 -7.38 0.44
C GLU A 20 6.05 -6.64 0.80
N HIS A 21 6.09 -6.07 2.01
CA HIS A 21 7.28 -5.42 2.55
C HIS A 21 7.45 -5.83 4.02
N ARG A 22 8.62 -6.38 4.37
CA ARG A 22 8.93 -6.89 5.73
C ARG A 22 7.88 -7.87 6.26
N ALA A 23 7.42 -8.80 5.41
CA ALA A 23 6.34 -9.75 5.71
C ALA A 23 4.96 -9.10 6.05
N VAL A 24 4.79 -7.81 5.79
CA VAL A 24 3.52 -7.09 5.89
C VAL A 24 3.00 -6.84 4.48
N ARG A 25 1.73 -7.21 4.25
CA ARG A 25 1.05 -6.98 2.97
C ARG A 25 0.42 -5.59 2.96
N TYR A 26 0.81 -4.78 1.98
CA TYR A 26 0.28 -3.44 1.75
C TYR A 26 -0.60 -3.44 0.50
N GLU A 27 -1.63 -2.57 0.51
CA GLU A 27 -2.66 -2.53 -0.54
C GLU A 27 -2.76 -1.12 -1.12
N PHE A 28 -3.06 -1.04 -2.40
CA PHE A 28 -3.03 0.20 -3.18
C PHE A 28 -4.24 0.31 -4.09
N CYS A 29 -4.71 1.53 -4.30
CA CYS A 29 -5.83 1.81 -5.22
C CYS A 29 -5.38 2.05 -6.66
N SER A 30 -4.08 2.16 -6.92
CA SER A 30 -3.50 2.41 -8.24
C SER A 30 -2.05 1.90 -8.28
N ASP A 31 -1.55 1.66 -9.49
CA ASP A 31 -0.17 1.23 -9.70
C ASP A 31 0.83 2.33 -9.32
N GLU A 32 0.45 3.60 -9.53
CA GLU A 32 1.21 4.78 -9.11
C GLU A 32 1.50 4.77 -7.61
N HIS A 33 0.49 4.53 -6.76
CA HIS A 33 0.71 4.43 -5.32
C HIS A 33 1.55 3.21 -4.91
N ARG A 34 1.48 2.11 -5.67
CA ARG A 34 2.41 0.98 -5.44
C ARG A 34 3.84 1.41 -5.75
N ALA A 35 4.06 2.08 -6.88
CA ALA A 35 5.39 2.53 -7.28
C ALA A 35 5.97 3.56 -6.30
N GLU A 36 5.16 4.50 -5.81
CA GLU A 36 5.56 5.44 -4.74
C GLU A 36 5.94 4.71 -3.45
N PHE A 37 5.15 3.70 -3.07
CA PHE A 37 5.46 2.87 -1.91
C PHE A 37 6.76 2.08 -2.11
N GLU A 38 6.98 1.49 -3.27
CA GLU A 38 8.21 0.73 -3.58
C GLU A 38 9.45 1.62 -3.67
N ALA A 39 9.28 2.89 -4.06
CA ALA A 39 10.37 3.88 -4.08
C ALA A 39 10.77 4.34 -2.67
N MET A 40 9.81 4.49 -1.76
CA MET A 40 10.05 4.97 -0.39
C MET A 40 9.27 4.18 0.66
N PRO A 41 9.51 2.86 0.79
CA PRO A 41 8.68 2.00 1.65
C PRO A 41 8.79 2.40 3.12
N GLU A 42 9.94 2.90 3.57
CA GLU A 42 10.11 3.32 4.97
C GLU A 42 9.26 4.53 5.37
N VAL A 43 8.86 5.37 4.41
CA VAL A 43 7.99 6.54 4.66
C VAL A 43 6.54 6.11 4.86
N PHE A 44 6.09 5.12 4.10
CA PHE A 44 4.69 4.69 4.07
C PHE A 44 4.42 3.46 4.94
N ALA A 45 5.40 2.60 5.14
CA ALA A 45 5.35 1.45 6.03
C ALA A 45 5.48 1.89 7.51
N THR A 46 4.59 2.77 7.94
CA THR A 46 4.46 3.23 9.34
C THR A 46 3.62 2.26 10.19
N GLY A 47 3.67 0.96 9.90
CA GLY A 47 3.12 -0.07 10.76
C GLY A 47 3.95 -0.22 12.04
N PRO A 48 3.37 -0.63 13.19
CA PRO A 48 4.07 -0.64 14.47
C PRO A 48 5.30 -1.56 14.42
N PRO A 49 6.35 -1.26 15.23
CA PRO A 49 7.57 -2.07 15.31
C PRO A 49 7.29 -3.52 15.68
#